data_AF-A0A8S2YZN1-F1
#
_entry.id   AF-A0A8S2YZN1-F1
#
_cell.length_a   1.000
_cell.length_b   1.000
_cell.length_c   1.000
_cell.angle_alpha   90.00
_cell.angle_beta   90.00
_cell.angle_gamma   90.00
#
_symmetry.space_group_name_H-M   'P 1'
#
loop_
_entity.id
_entity.type
_entity.pdbx_description
1 polymer ?
#
loop_
_entity_poly.entity_id
_entity_poly.type
_entity_poly.pdbx_seq_one_letter_code
_entity_poly.pdbx_strand_id
1 'polypeptide(L)' 'GAPIAILGTEHDLSEVVTEEKLRQILGIFPAIKEVKQ' A
#
# COMPACT_ATOMS: atom_id res chain seq x y z
N GLY A 1 -40.90 2.52 11.89
CA GLY A 1 -39.48 2.79 12.21
C GLY A 1 -38.99 3.91 11.32
N ALA A 2 -38.25 4.87 11.86
CA ALA A 2 -37.70 5.97 11.06
C ALA A 2 -36.44 5.50 10.31
N PRO A 3 -36.19 5.96 9.07
CA PRO A 3 -34.97 5.61 8.35
C PRO A 3 -33.76 6.32 8.97
N ILE A 4 -32.70 5.55 9.24
CA ILE A 4 -31.43 6.06 9.75
C ILE A 4 -30.48 6.17 8.56
N ALA A 5 -30.00 7.38 8.26
CA ALA A 5 -29.01 7.60 7.22
C ALA A 5 -27.64 7.11 7.73
N ILE A 6 -27.08 6.10 7.06
CA ILE A 6 -25.70 5.66 7.31
C ILE A 6 -24.81 6.57 6.47
N LEU A 7 -24.09 7.48 7.12
CA LEU A 7 -23.10 8.32 6.48
C LEU A 7 -21.92 7.43 6.05
N GLY A 8 -21.87 7.10 4.77
CA GLY A 8 -20.68 6.49 4.19
C GLY A 8 -19.55 7.49 4.26
N THR A 9 -18.60 7.28 5.17
CA THR A 9 -17.31 7.96 5.08
C THR A 9 -16.60 7.37 3.88
N GLU A 10 -16.46 8.18 2.83
CA GLU A 10 -15.56 7.87 1.73
C GLU A 10 -14.16 7.76 2.34
N HIS A 11 -13.74 6.53 2.65
CA HIS A 11 -12.35 6.27 2.99
C HIS A 11 -11.57 6.68 1.74
N ASP A 12 -10.77 7.73 1.87
CA ASP A 12 -9.93 8.27 0.83
C ASP A 12 -8.96 7.16 0.39
N LEU A 13 -9.37 6.32 -0.56
CA LEU A 13 -8.57 5.24 -1.15
C LEU A 13 -7.47 5.80 -2.07
N SER A 14 -7.22 7.11 -2.02
CA SER A 14 -6.27 7.83 -2.87
C SER A 14 -4.83 7.79 -2.34
N GLU A 15 -4.48 6.80 -1.52
CA GLU A 15 -3.07 6.51 -1.27
C GLU A 15 -2.49 5.78 -2.49
N VAL A 16 -1.98 6.56 -3.46
CA VAL A 16 -1.16 6.02 -4.54
C VAL A 16 0.10 5.42 -3.93
N VAL A 17 0.12 4.09 -3.82
CA VAL A 17 1.31 3.37 -3.39
C VAL A 17 2.33 3.43 -4.52
N THR A 18 3.41 4.19 -4.32
CA THR A 18 4.53 4.23 -5.25
C THR A 18 5.23 2.86 -5.29
N GLU A 19 5.88 2.52 -6.41
CA GLU A 19 6.64 1.28 -6.53
C GLU A 19 7.71 1.15 -5.42
N GLU A 20 8.31 2.27 -5.01
CA GLU A 20 9.26 2.33 -3.89
C GLU A 20 8.61 1.94 -2.56
N LYS A 21 7.46 2.52 -2.21
CA LYS A 21 6.71 2.17 -0.99
C LYS A 21 6.27 0.71 -1.03
N LEU A 22 5.89 0.19 -2.20
CA LEU A 22 5.55 -1.22 -2.38
C LEU A 22 6.76 -2.14 -2.19
N ARG A 23 7.94 -1.78 -2.73
CA ARG A 23 9.19 -2.53 -2.52
C ARG A 23 9.59 -2.58 -1.05
N GLN A 24 9.38 -1.50 -0.30
CA GLN A 24 9.60 -1.45 1.15
C GLN A 24 8.63 -2.37 1.90
N ILE A 25 7.33 -2.33 1.58
CA ILE A 25 6.30 -3.21 2.20
C ILE A 25 6.59 -4.68 1.91
N LEU A 26 6.95 -5.00 0.67
CA LEU A 26 7.21 -6.37 0.22
C LEU A 26 8.60 -6.89 0.60
N GLY A 27 9.46 -6.05 1.20
CA GLY A 27 10.84 -6.41 1.52
C GLY A 27 11.65 -6.82 0.28
N ILE A 28 11.33 -6.26 -0.89
CA ILE A 28 12.06 -6.53 -2.13
C ILE A 28 13.36 -5.73 -2.09
N PHE A 29 14.42 -6.37 -1.61
CA PHE A 29 15.76 -5.83 -1.69
C PHE A 29 16.37 -6.16 -3.05
N PRO A 30 17.18 -5.26 -3.63
CA PRO A 30 17.95 -5.61 -4.82
C PRO A 30 18.75 -6.87 -4.50
N ALA A 31 18.63 -7.88 -5.37
CA ALA A 31 19.38 -9.10 -5.23
C ALA A 31 20.86 -8.72 -5.14
N ILE A 32 21.45 -8.89 -3.95
CA ILE A 32 22.87 -8.72 -3.76
C ILE A 32 23.50 -9.80 -4.62
N LYS A 33 23.93 -9.42 -5.82
CA LYS A 33 24.72 -10.29 -6.67
C LYS A 33 26.09 -10.34 -6.00
N GLU A 34 26.24 -11.26 -5.05
CA GLU A 34 27.55 -11.62 -4.50
C GLU A 34 28.43 -12.03 -5.69
N VAL A 35 29.26 -11.08 -6.12
CA VAL A 35 30.37 -11.37 -7.02
C VAL A 35 31.38 -12.12 -6.15
N LYS A 36 31.33 -13.45 -6.20
CA LYS A 36 32.42 -14.28 -5.68
C LYS A 36 33.70 -13.86 -6.38
N GLN A 37 34.65 -13.30 -5.63
CA GLN A 37 36.07 -13.27 -6.01
C GLN A 37 36.74 -14.59 -5.61
#